data_AF-A0A519GSY0-F1
#
_entry.id   AF-A0A519GSY0-F1
#
_cell.length_a   1.000
_cell.length_b   1.000
_cell.length_c   1.000
_cell.angle_alpha   90.00
_cell.angle_beta   90.00
_cell.angle_gamma   90.00
#
_symmetry.space_group_name_H-M   'P 1'
#
loop_
_entity.id
_entity.type
_entity.pdbx_description
1 polymer ?
#
loop_
_entity_poly.entity_id
_entity_poly.type
_entity_poly.pdbx_seq_one_letter_code
_entity_poly.pdbx_strand_id
1 'polypeptide(L)' 'STLVTDTGEVIHDLDDRCIAVTEEQLRAIGSRVAIAGGPSKTRAIRAVLISGLLTSLVTDSFTAGRLLAG' A
#
# COMPACT_ATOMS: atom_id res chain seq x y z
N SER A 1 2.55 -5.31 -11.16
CA SER A 1 1.50 -4.49 -10.51
C SER A 1 1.24 -5.12 -9.18
N THR A 2 1.79 -4.60 -8.09
CA THR A 2 1.78 -5.26 -6.78
C THR A 2 0.38 -5.25 -6.18
N LEU A 3 -0.17 -6.43 -5.89
CA LEU A 3 -1.43 -6.59 -5.17
C LEU A 3 -1.14 -7.00 -3.73
N VAL A 4 -2.01 -6.60 -2.80
CA VAL A 4 -1.86 -6.87 -1.37
C VAL A 4 -3.20 -7.35 -0.81
N THR A 5 -3.17 -8.41 0.00
CA THR A 5 -4.32 -8.89 0.78
C THR A 5 -4.71 -7.88 1.86
N ASP A 6 -5.86 -8.05 2.50
CA ASP A 6 -6.25 -7.22 3.65
C ASP A 6 -5.33 -7.42 4.87
N THR A 7 -4.66 -8.57 4.98
CA THR A 7 -3.65 -8.88 5.99
C THR A 7 -2.27 -8.29 5.69
N GLY A 8 -2.07 -7.68 4.52
CA GLY A 8 -0.80 -7.06 4.14
C GLY A 8 0.16 -8.01 3.41
N GLU A 9 -0.27 -9.18 2.98
CA GLU A 9 0.56 -10.11 2.20
C GLU A 9 0.56 -9.72 0.73
N VAL A 10 1.71 -9.79 0.08
CA VAL A 10 1.83 -9.49 -1.36
C VAL A 10 1.44 -10.70 -2.19
N ILE A 11 0.66 -10.47 -3.24
CA ILE A 11 0.21 -11.50 -4.19
C ILE A 11 1.04 -11.40 -5.48
N HIS A 12 1.65 -12.52 -5.88
CA HIS A 12 2.59 -12.59 -7.01
C HIS A 12 2.00 -13.16 -8.32
N ASP A 13 0.75 -13.63 -8.31
CA ASP A 13 0.11 -14.33 -9.44
C ASP A 13 0.03 -13.54 -10.76
N LEU A 14 0.28 -12.23 -10.73
CA LEU A 14 0.20 -11.34 -11.89
C LEU A 14 1.55 -10.76 -12.32
N ASP A 15 2.63 -11.09 -11.64
CA ASP A 15 3.93 -10.43 -11.84
C ASP A 15 4.47 -10.68 -13.26
N ASP A 16 4.38 -11.91 -13.77
CA ASP A 16 4.83 -12.28 -15.13
C ASP A 16 4.01 -11.64 -16.26
N ARG A 17 2.84 -11.07 -15.94
CA ARG A 17 1.91 -10.49 -16.93
C ARG A 17 1.91 -8.96 -16.91
N CYS A 18 2.71 -8.35 -16.04
CA CYS A 18 2.74 -6.90 -15.84
C CYS A 18 4.15 -6.33 -16.07
N ILE A 19 4.27 -5.37 -16.99
CA ILE A 19 5.47 -4.52 -17.05
C ILE A 19 5.29 -3.41 -16.00
N ALA A 20 5.77 -3.65 -14.78
CA ALA A 20 5.71 -2.72 -13.66
C ALA A 20 6.92 -2.91 -12.73
N VAL A 21 7.13 -1.95 -11.82
CA VAL A 21 8.11 -2.09 -10.73
C VAL A 21 7.75 -3.32 -9.89
N THR A 22 8.74 -4.18 -9.63
CA THR A 22 8.57 -5.35 -8.77
C THR A 22 8.52 -4.96 -7.30
N GLU A 23 8.01 -5.83 -6.44
CA GLU A 23 8.06 -5.61 -4.99
C GLU A 23 9.50 -5.40 -4.49
N GLU A 24 10.42 -6.26 -4.94
CA GLU A 24 11.83 -6.20 -4.54
C GLU A 24 12.46 -4.84 -4.91
N GLN A 25 12.23 -4.40 -6.14
CA GLN A 25 12.68 -3.08 -6.62
C GLN A 25 12.04 -1.96 -5.82
N LEU A 26 10.75 -2.06 -5.52
CA LEU A 26 10.07 -1.07 -4.70
C LEU A 26 10.69 -0.99 -3.31
N ARG A 27 10.92 -2.13 -2.63
CA ARG A 27 11.51 -2.21 -1.29
C ARG A 27 12.95 -1.70 -1.23
N ALA A 28 13.72 -1.82 -2.32
CA ALA A 28 15.06 -1.26 -2.41
C ALA A 28 15.09 0.28 -2.35
N ILE A 29 13.96 0.95 -2.58
CA ILE A 29 13.84 2.41 -2.49
C ILE A 29 13.72 2.83 -1.02
N GLY A 30 14.66 3.64 -0.53
CA GLY A 30 14.69 4.10 0.86
C GLY A 30 13.52 5.01 1.27
N SER A 31 12.91 5.72 0.31
CA SER A 31 11.75 6.59 0.54
C SER A 31 10.59 6.20 -0.39
N ARG A 32 9.51 5.67 0.19
CA ARG A 32 8.34 5.13 -0.51
C ARG A 32 7.10 5.84 0.00
N VAL A 33 6.72 6.93 -0.67
CA VAL A 33 5.63 7.80 -0.26
C VAL A 33 4.38 7.50 -1.08
N ALA A 34 3.28 7.14 -0.41
CA ALA A 34 1.97 7.06 -1.07
C ALA A 34 1.15 8.32 -0.85
N ILE A 35 0.34 8.66 -1.84
CA ILE A 35 -0.69 9.70 -1.76
C ILE A 35 -2.02 9.04 -2.03
N ALA A 36 -2.83 8.87 -0.98
CA ALA A 36 -4.11 8.20 -1.09
C ALA A 36 -5.06 8.67 0.01
N GLY A 37 -6.36 8.68 -0.28
CA GLY A 37 -7.38 9.14 0.65
C GLY A 37 -8.77 8.71 0.20
N GLY A 38 -9.74 8.97 1.08
CA GLY A 38 -11.15 8.70 0.90
C GLY A 38 -11.66 7.39 1.50
N PRO A 39 -12.98 7.32 1.77
CA PRO A 39 -13.63 6.19 2.46
C PRO A 39 -13.53 4.87 1.73
N SER A 40 -13.57 4.87 0.39
CA SER A 40 -13.50 3.64 -0.40
C SER A 40 -12.12 2.98 -0.32
N LYS A 41 -11.06 3.74 -0.02
CA LYS A 41 -9.67 3.28 -0.05
C LYS A 41 -9.11 2.94 1.32
N THR A 42 -9.80 3.28 2.42
CA THR A 42 -9.27 3.11 3.79
C THR A 42 -8.77 1.69 4.07
N ARG A 43 -9.52 0.65 3.66
CA ARG A 43 -9.10 -0.76 3.85
C ARG A 43 -7.84 -1.11 3.06
N ALA A 44 -7.78 -0.71 1.79
CA ALA A 44 -6.61 -0.96 0.94
C ALA A 44 -5.38 -0.19 1.44
N ILE A 45 -5.56 1.05 1.91
CA ILE A 45 -4.48 1.83 2.51
C ILE A 45 -3.95 1.14 3.77
N ARG A 46 -4.84 0.63 4.64
CA ARG A 46 -4.44 -0.15 5.82
C ARG A 46 -3.62 -1.38 5.44
N ALA A 47 -4.07 -2.16 4.47
CA ALA A 47 -3.35 -3.34 3.98
C ALA A 47 -1.91 -3.02 3.55
N VAL A 48 -1.74 -1.96 2.77
CA VAL A 48 -0.41 -1.55 2.26
C VAL A 48 0.48 -0.97 3.39
N LEU A 49 -0.12 -0.36 4.41
CA LEU A 49 0.63 0.05 5.60
C LEU A 49 1.11 -1.17 6.41
N ILE A 50 0.27 -2.20 6.57
CA ILE A 50 0.63 -3.44 7.26
C ILE A 50 1.74 -4.20 6.51
N SER A 51 1.70 -4.20 5.16
CA SER A 51 2.70 -4.89 4.34
C SER A 51 4.11 -4.29 4.39
N GLY A 52 4.26 -3.09 4.96
CA GLY A 52 5.52 -2.37 5.04
C GLY A 52 6.07 -1.95 3.66
N LEU A 53 5.23 -1.94 2.63
CA LEU A 53 5.62 -1.53 1.27
C LEU A 53 5.88 -0.01 1.17
N LEU A 54 5.33 0.77 2.09
CA LEU A 54 5.49 2.22 2.16
C LEU A 54 6.29 2.62 3.39
N THR A 55 7.01 3.73 3.29
CA THR A 55 7.65 4.37 4.44
C THR A 55 6.83 5.55 4.96
N SER A 56 6.04 6.19 4.09
CA SER A 56 5.26 7.37 4.43
C SER A 56 3.94 7.40 3.68
N LEU A 57 2.92 8.00 4.29
CA LEU A 57 1.59 8.20 3.69
C LEU A 57 1.18 9.67 3.83
N VAL A 58 0.75 10.26 2.72
CA VAL A 58 0.00 11.51 2.68
C VAL A 58 -1.47 11.17 2.44
N THR A 59 -2.34 11.61 3.34
CA THR A 59 -3.78 11.28 3.31
C THR A 59 -4.62 12.42 3.90
N ASP A 60 -5.94 12.36 3.70
CA ASP A 60 -6.90 13.30 4.28
C ASP A 60 -7.22 12.96 5.75
N SER A 61 -7.75 13.95 6.49
CA SER A 61 -8.05 13.81 7.92
C SER A 61 -9.07 12.72 8.23
N PHE A 62 -10.04 12.50 7.33
CA PHE A 62 -11.04 11.46 7.48
C PHE A 62 -10.38 10.07 7.43
N THR A 63 -9.54 9.84 6.43
CA THR A 63 -8.83 8.57 6.25
C THR A 63 -7.82 8.34 7.38
N ALA A 64 -7.07 9.37 7.77
CA ALA A 64 -6.18 9.31 8.93
C ALA A 64 -6.93 8.91 10.21
N GLY A 65 -8.06 9.57 10.49
CA GLY A 65 -8.89 9.25 11.65
C GLY A 65 -9.37 7.81 11.66
N ARG A 66 -9.82 7.28 10.52
CA ARG A 66 -10.22 5.87 10.41
C ARG A 66 -9.06 4.89 10.56
N LEU A 67 -7.89 5.22 10.02
CA LEU A 67 -6.71 4.36 10.15
C LEU A 67 -6.26 4.24 11.61
N LEU A 68 -6.31 5.35 12.36
CA LEU A 68 -5.96 5.42 13.78
C LEU A 68 -7.01 4.77 14.70
N ALA A 69 -8.27 4.69 14.27
CA ALA A 69 -9.36 4.14 15.09
C ALA A 69 -9.40 2.60 15.19
N GLY A 70 -8.58 1.88 14.41
CA GLY A 70 -8.56 0.40 14.36
C GLY A 70 -9.44 -0.18 13.26
#